data_AF-A0A6N8G126-F1
#
_entry.id   AF-A0A6N8G126-F1
#
_cell.length_a   1.000
_cell.length_b   1.000
_cell.length_c   1.000
_cell.angle_alpha   90.00
_cell.angle_beta   90.00
_cell.angle_gamma   90.00
#
_symmetry.space_group_name_H-M   'P 1'
#
loop_
_entity.id
_entity.type
_entity.pdbx_description
1 polymer ?
#
loop_
_entity_poly.entity_id
_entity_poly.type
_entity_poly.pdbx_seq_one_letter_code
_entity_poly.pdbx_strand_id
1 'polypeptide(L)' 'MIRVKSEQQVLQEGLQVLLSNMEPSKVARFWAACNIGSGDYLRLKDEFFVQESVASLYSKVLEFQTLKREA' A
#
# COMPACT_ATOMS: atom_id res chain seq x y z
N MET A 1 -37.05 10.42 -2.83
CA MET A 1 -36.19 9.84 -1.77
C MET A 1 -34.77 9.83 -2.29
N ILE A 2 -33.88 10.66 -1.75
CA ILE A 2 -32.49 10.78 -2.22
C ILE A 2 -31.72 9.56 -1.69
N ARG A 3 -31.17 8.74 -2.58
CA ARG A 3 -30.26 7.66 -2.17
C ARG A 3 -28.89 8.26 -1.91
N VAL A 4 -28.58 8.45 -0.63
CA VAL A 4 -27.25 8.88 -0.19
C VAL A 4 -26.30 7.68 -0.38
N LYS A 5 -25.22 7.90 -1.12
CA LYS A 5 -24.15 6.90 -1.29
C LYS A 5 -23.45 6.70 0.05
N SER A 6 -23.07 5.46 0.36
CA SER A 6 -22.25 5.20 1.54
C SER A 6 -20.83 5.75 1.35
N GLU A 7 -20.12 6.03 2.43
CA GLU A 7 -18.71 6.45 2.39
C GLU A 7 -17.85 5.48 1.56
N GLN A 8 -18.12 4.18 1.66
CA GLN A 8 -17.43 3.16 0.87
C GLN A 8 -17.69 3.29 -0.63
N GLN A 9 -18.92 3.63 -1.02
CA GLN A 9 -19.27 3.86 -2.43
C GLN A 9 -18.61 5.14 -2.97
N VAL A 10 -18.52 6.18 -2.15
CA VAL A 10 -17.84 7.43 -2.50
C VAL A 10 -16.34 7.21 -2.66
N LEU A 11 -15.71 6.44 -1.77
CA LEU A 11 -14.29 6.07 -1.86
C LEU A 11 -14.00 5.22 -3.11
N GLN A 12 -14.86 4.25 -3.42
CA GLN A 12 -14.71 3.41 -4.61
C GLN A 12 -14.81 4.24 -5.90
N GLU A 13 -15.77 5.17 -5.96
CA GLU A 13 -15.92 6.10 -7.07
C GLU A 13 -14.69 7.01 -7.23
N GLY A 14 -14.18 7.56 -6.13
CA GLY A 14 -12.94 8.35 -6.14
C GLY A 14 -11.74 7.56 -6.66
N LEU A 15 -11.55 6.32 -6.20
CA LEU A 15 -10.46 5.46 -6.68
C LEU A 15 -10.62 5.13 -8.18
N GLN A 16 -11.85 4.86 -8.64
CA GLN A 16 -12.14 4.59 -10.04
C GLN A 16 -11.78 5.78 -10.94
N VAL A 17 -12.09 7.01 -10.51
CA VAL A 17 -11.73 8.23 -11.24
C VAL A 17 -10.21 8.38 -11.32
N LEU A 18 -9.50 8.17 -10.22
CA LEU A 18 -8.03 8.27 -10.20
C LEU A 18 -7.39 7.23 -11.13
N LEU A 19 -7.80 5.97 -11.07
CA LEU A 19 -7.29 4.89 -11.92
C LEU A 19 -7.61 5.09 -13.40
N SER A 20 -8.71 5.79 -13.72
CA SER A 20 -9.09 6.08 -15.10
C SER A 20 -8.27 7.22 -15.72
N ASN A 21 -7.66 8.08 -14.89
CA ASN A 21 -6.99 9.31 -15.34
C ASN A 21 -5.49 9.35 -15.04
N MET A 22 -4.97 8.39 -14.27
CA MET A 22 -3.58 8.34 -13.84
C MET A 22 -3.03 6.92 -13.97
N GLU A 23 -1.74 6.82 -14.25
CA GLU A 23 -1.05 5.53 -14.18
C GLU A 23 -1.15 4.94 -12.76
N PRO A 24 -1.30 3.62 -12.60
CA PRO A 24 -1.44 2.97 -11.30
C PRO A 24 -0.34 3.34 -10.29
N SER A 25 0.89 3.51 -10.77
CA SER A 25 2.04 3.92 -9.95
C SER A 25 1.90 5.33 -9.38
N LYS A 26 1.27 6.25 -10.13
CA LYS A 26 0.99 7.62 -9.70
C LYS A 26 -0.19 7.66 -8.73
N VAL A 27 -1.23 6.85 -8.97
CA VAL A 27 -2.36 6.71 -8.03
C VAL A 27 -1.88 6.20 -6.68
N ALA A 28 -1.03 5.16 -6.65
CA ALA A 28 -0.49 4.62 -5.40
C ALA A 28 0.32 5.65 -4.60
N ARG A 29 1.16 6.45 -5.28
CA ARG A 29 1.92 7.54 -4.63
C ARG A 29 1.01 8.64 -4.10
N PHE A 30 0.01 9.04 -4.87
CA PHE A 30 -0.98 10.04 -4.46
C PHE A 30 -1.76 9.57 -3.23
N TRP A 31 -2.28 8.34 -3.26
CA TRP A 31 -3.03 7.75 -2.16
C TRP A 31 -2.23 7.73 -0.85
N ALA A 32 -0.96 7.36 -0.94
CA ALA A 32 -0.06 7.34 0.20
C ALA A 32 0.28 8.75 0.72
N ALA A 33 0.50 9.73 -0.17
CA ALA A 33 0.73 11.12 0.21
C ALA A 33 -0.49 11.76 0.89
N CYS A 34 -1.70 11.36 0.51
CA CYS A 34 -2.94 11.83 1.12
C CYS A 34 -3.22 11.21 2.50
N ASN A 35 -2.38 10.31 3.01
CA ASN A 35 -2.61 9.57 4.27
C ASN A 35 -4.03 8.99 4.34
N ILE A 36 -4.57 8.49 3.22
CA ILE A 36 -5.89 7.83 3.18
C ILE A 36 -5.72 6.43 3.77
N GLY A 37 -5.68 6.38 5.10
CA GLY A 37 -5.39 5.21 5.93
C GLY A 37 -4.77 5.63 7.27
N SER A 38 -4.93 4.81 8.32
CA SER A 38 -4.39 5.10 9.66
C SER A 38 -2.87 4.89 9.79
N GLY A 39 -2.17 4.59 8.70
CA GLY A 39 -0.75 4.30 8.68
C GLY A 39 -0.02 5.05 7.57
N ASP A 40 1.06 5.74 7.93
CA ASP A 40 2.00 6.34 6.99
C ASP A 40 2.93 5.24 6.45
N TYR A 41 2.39 4.44 5.52
CA TYR A 41 3.11 3.31 4.93
C TYR A 41 4.42 3.74 4.28
N LEU A 42 4.49 4.94 3.68
CA LEU A 42 5.72 5.45 3.08
C LEU A 42 6.78 5.71 4.14
N ARG A 43 6.41 6.38 5.24
CA ARG A 43 7.33 6.61 6.37
C ARG A 43 7.76 5.31 7.03
N LEU A 44 6.85 4.38 7.27
CA LEU A 44 7.19 3.06 7.84
C LEU A 44 8.09 2.25 6.90
N LYS A 45 7.82 2.26 5.60
CA LYS A 45 8.67 1.60 4.60
C LYS A 45 10.07 2.20 4.61
N ASP A 46 10.20 3.52 4.70
CA ASP A 46 11.51 4.17 4.77
C ASP A 46 12.21 3.85 6.11
N GLU A 47 11.51 3.90 7.24
CA GLU A 47 12.05 3.56 8.56
C GLU A 47 12.61 2.13 8.62
N PHE A 48 11.89 1.15 8.07
CA PHE A 48 12.29 -0.25 8.14
C PHE A 48 13.22 -0.71 7.02
N PHE A 49 13.15 -0.09 5.84
CA PHE A 49 13.75 -0.67 4.64
C PHE A 49 14.65 0.30 3.84
N VAL A 50 14.94 1.52 4.32
CA VAL A 50 15.82 2.46 3.58
C VAL A 50 17.23 1.93 3.33
N GLN A 51 17.76 1.09 4.24
CA GLN A 51 19.07 0.45 4.08
C GLN A 51 19.00 -0.94 3.45
N GLU A 52 17.79 -1.40 3.12
CA GLU A 52 17.57 -2.73 2.60
C GLU A 52 17.51 -2.72 1.07
N SER A 53 18.23 -3.65 0.45
CA SER A 53 18.08 -3.95 -0.97
C SER A 53 17.05 -5.05 -1.17
N VAL A 54 16.50 -5.15 -2.39
CA VAL A 54 15.61 -6.26 -2.77
C VAL A 54 16.27 -7.61 -2.51
N ALA A 55 17.58 -7.74 -2.77
CA ALA A 55 18.32 -8.97 -2.50
C ALA A 55 18.38 -9.29 -1.00
N SER A 56 18.64 -8.28 -0.14
CA SER A 56 18.66 -8.45 1.32
C SER A 56 17.30 -8.89 1.86
N LEU A 57 16.23 -8.24 1.41
CA LEU A 57 14.86 -8.60 1.80
C LEU A 57 14.49 -10.02 1.36
N TYR A 58 14.89 -10.40 0.14
CA TYR A 58 14.66 -11.76 -0.36
C TYR A 58 15.36 -12.81 0.51
N SER A 59 16.63 -12.60 0.85
CA SER A 59 17.37 -13.51 1.73
C SER A 59 16.71 -13.65 3.10
N LYS A 60 16.28 -12.55 3.73
CA LYS A 60 15.58 -12.55 5.03
C LYS A 60 14.25 -13.29 4.98
N VAL A 61 13.49 -13.13 3.90
CA VAL A 61 12.23 -13.86 3.69
C VAL A 61 12.49 -15.36 3.55
N LEU A 62 13.54 -15.75 2.82
CA LEU A 62 13.90 -17.16 2.64
C LEU A 62 14.31 -17.82 3.96
N GLU A 63 15.11 -17.12 4.77
CA GLU A 63 15.52 -17.56 6.10
C GLU A 63 14.31 -17.78 7.02
N PHE A 64 13.42 -16.79 7.10
CA PHE A 64 12.18 -16.90 7.87
C PHE A 64 11.30 -18.08 7.43
N GLN A 65 11.16 -18.29 6.12
CA GLN A 65 10.37 -19.40 5.58
C GLN A 65 10.98 -20.76 5.88
N THR A 66 12.31 -20.85 5.92
CA THR A 66 13.03 -22.08 6.29
C THR A 66 12.84 -22.39 7.76
N LEU A 67 13.07 -21.39 8.64
CA LEU A 67 12.87 -21.53 10.09
C LEU A 67 11.44 -21.93 10.46
N LYS A 68 10.44 -21.37 9.78
CA LYS A 68 9.03 -21.73 9.99
C LYS A 68 8.69 -23.16 9.54
N ARG A 69 9.50 -23.76 8.66
CA ARG A 69 9.28 -25.12 8.15
C ARG A 69 9.94 -26.19 9.03
N GLU A 70 10.91 -25.78 9.84
CA GLU A 70 11.66 -26.64 10.77
C GLU A 70 11.10 -26.63 12.20
N ALA A 71 10.14 -25.73 12.50
CA ALA A 71 9.41 -25.61 13.77
C ALA A 71 8.03 -26.28 13.68
#